data_AF-B7PCZ7-F1
#
_entry.id   AF-B7PCZ7-F1
#
_cell.length_a   1.000
_cell.length_b   1.000
_cell.length_c   1.000
_cell.angle_alpha   90.00
_cell.angle_beta   90.00
_cell.angle_gamma   90.00
#
_symmetry.space_group_name_H-M   'P 1'
#
loop_
_entity.id
_entity.type
_entity.pdbx_description
1 polymer ?
#
loop_
_entity_poly.entity_id
_entity_poly.type
_entity_poly.pdbx_seq_one_letter_code
_entity_poly.pdbx_strand_id
1 'polypeptide(L)'
;MRVTSVQSLRGQGAAGTEGRRYLVLASKVVRPNQVYRVSVTLLSAASPHTVRASLQRGSEEVASAKDLLSSGETAVLLMKVY
;
A
#
# COMPACT_ATOMS: atom_id res chain seq x y z
N MET A 1 -14.38 -1.82 8.00
CA MET A 1 -13.48 -0.98 7.18
C MET A 1 -12.34 -1.86 6.70
N ARG A 2 -12.15 -2.04 5.40
CA ARG A 2 -11.20 -3.01 4.82
C ARG A 2 -10.02 -2.22 4.23
N VAL A 3 -8.80 -2.63 4.52
CA VAL A 3 -7.63 -2.13 3.78
C VAL A 3 -7.60 -2.93 2.50
N THR A 4 -8.03 -2.30 1.41
CA THR A 4 -8.26 -2.98 0.14
C THR A 4 -7.36 -2.35 -0.92
N SER A 5 -6.55 -3.21 -1.53
CA SER A 5 -5.71 -2.95 -2.69
C SER A 5 -4.36 -2.25 -2.42
N VAL A 6 -3.29 -3.03 -2.61
CA VAL A 6 -1.97 -2.53 -3.01
C VAL A 6 -1.90 -2.59 -4.52
N GLN A 7 -1.85 -1.44 -5.17
CA GLN A 7 -1.64 -1.34 -6.61
C GLN A 7 -0.18 -1.00 -6.88
N SER A 8 0.50 -1.89 -7.61
CA SER A 8 1.76 -1.57 -8.27
C SER A 8 1.43 -0.71 -9.49
N LEU A 9 1.67 0.59 -9.40
CA LEU A 9 1.62 1.47 -10.57
C LEU A 9 2.91 1.24 -11.36
N ARG A 10 2.81 0.46 -12.45
CA ARG A 10 3.93 0.20 -13.35
C ARG A 10 4.36 1.49 -14.06
N GLY A 11 5.63 1.86 -13.92
CA GLY A 11 6.37 2.42 -15.05
C GLY A 11 6.36 1.40 -16.20
N GLN A 12 6.14 1.88 -17.42
CA GLN A 12 5.92 1.07 -18.63
C GLN A 12 6.90 -0.12 -18.74
N GLY A 13 6.36 -1.33 -18.87
CA GLY A 13 7.10 -2.58 -19.05
C GLY A 13 6.23 -3.82 -18.84
N ALA A 14 6.05 -4.60 -19.91
CA ALA A 14 5.17 -5.77 -20.04
C ALA A 14 5.43 -6.88 -19.00
N ALA A 15 4.37 -7.49 -18.46
CA ALA A 15 3.98 -8.90 -18.62
C ALA A 15 4.80 -9.88 -17.78
N GLY A 16 4.12 -10.56 -16.84
CA GLY A 16 4.74 -11.51 -15.92
C GLY A 16 4.09 -11.42 -14.54
N THR A 17 3.01 -12.16 -14.34
CA THR A 17 2.42 -12.42 -13.01
C THR A 17 3.26 -13.47 -12.29
N GLU A 18 4.59 -13.29 -12.23
CA GLU A 18 5.43 -14.14 -11.41
C GLU A 18 5.31 -13.71 -9.95
N GLY A 19 4.71 -14.57 -9.12
CA GLY A 19 5.02 -14.71 -7.69
C GLY A 19 5.15 -13.45 -6.83
N ARG A 20 4.47 -12.35 -7.13
CA ARG A 20 4.57 -11.11 -6.35
C ARG A 20 3.86 -11.29 -5.00
N ARG A 21 4.64 -11.58 -3.96
CA ARG A 21 4.16 -11.73 -2.58
C ARG A 21 4.30 -10.41 -1.84
N TYR A 22 3.16 -9.78 -1.53
CA TYR A 22 3.10 -8.57 -0.71
C TYR A 22 2.46 -8.93 0.64
N LEU A 23 3.05 -8.47 1.74
CA LEU A 23 2.46 -8.54 3.06
C LEU A 23 1.98 -7.13 3.45
N VAL A 24 0.69 -7.01 3.77
CA VAL A 24 0.10 -5.75 4.25
C VAL A 24 -0.44 -5.98 5.65
N LEU A 25 0.09 -5.24 6.61
CA LEU A 25 -0.39 -5.24 7.99
C LEU A 25 -1.14 -3.93 8.24
N ALA A 26 -2.39 -4.04 8.70
CA ALA A 26 -3.21 -2.88 9.00
C ALA A 26 -4.19 -3.13 10.16
N SER A 27 -4.61 -2.05 10.82
CA SER A 27 -5.62 -2.10 11.88
C SER A 27 -7.00 -2.46 11.31
N LYS A 28 -7.75 -3.28 12.06
CA LYS A 28 -9.16 -3.61 11.76
C LYS A 28 -10.11 -2.43 12.01
N VAL A 29 -9.73 -1.50 12.89
CA VAL A 29 -10.56 -0.36 13.30
C VAL A 29 -9.88 0.95 12.91
N VAL A 30 -10.64 1.81 12.22
CA VAL A 30 -10.21 3.13 11.80
C VAL A 30 -11.10 4.19 12.45
N ARG A 31 -10.52 5.12 13.20
CA ARG A 31 -11.20 6.22 13.90
C ARG A 31 -11.01 7.53 13.12
N PRO A 32 -12.02 8.41 13.10
CA PRO A 32 -11.89 9.75 12.52
C PRO A 32 -10.77 10.55 13.18
N ASN A 33 -10.18 11.50 12.45
CA ASN A 33 -9.14 12.42 12.93
C ASN A 33 -7.87 11.72 13.46
N GLN A 34 -7.62 10.47 13.06
CA GLN A 34 -6.40 9.74 13.41
C GLN A 34 -5.50 9.55 12.20
N VAL A 35 -4.20 9.45 12.48
CA VAL A 35 -3.18 9.09 11.49
C VAL A 35 -2.91 7.59 11.60
N TYR A 36 -3.12 6.88 10.50
CA TYR A 36 -2.84 5.46 10.38
C TYR A 36 -1.45 5.25 9.81
N ARG A 37 -0.67 4.39 10.48
CA ARG A 37 0.63 3.92 10.00
C ARG A 37 0.43 2.58 9.31
N VAL A 38 0.82 2.49 8.04
CA VAL A 38 0.88 1.22 7.30
C VAL A 38 2.33 0.96 6.95
N SER A 39 2.87 -0.15 7.44
CA SER A 39 4.20 -0.62 7.06
C SER A 39 4.06 -1.54 5.85
N VAL A 40 4.77 -1.23 4.78
CA VAL A 40 4.83 -2.08 3.59
C VAL A 40 6.27 -2.46 3.32
N THR A 41 6.50 -3.76 3.13
CA THR A 41 7.82 -4.30 2.78
C THR A 41 7.76 -4.93 1.41
N LEU A 42 8.67 -4.54 0.52
CA LEU A 42 8.82 -5.16 -0.78
C LEU A 42 9.83 -6.30 -0.68
N LEU A 43 9.36 -7.53 -0.46
CA LEU A 43 10.24 -8.68 -0.19
C LEU A 43 11.17 -9.02 -1.37
N SER A 44 10.65 -9.00 -2.59
CA SER A 44 11.41 -9.29 -3.79
C SER A 44 10.77 -8.62 -5.01
N ALA A 45 11.56 -7.88 -5.77
CA ALA A 45 11.16 -7.30 -7.05
C ALA A 45 12.37 -7.05 -7.94
N ALA A 46 12.22 -7.27 -9.25
CA ALA A 46 13.27 -7.00 -10.23
C ALA A 46 13.51 -5.49 -10.48
N SER A 47 12.56 -4.63 -10.11
CA SER A 47 12.64 -3.18 -10.28
C SER A 47 11.97 -2.48 -9.09
N PRO A 48 12.23 -1.18 -8.86
CA PRO A 48 11.46 -0.39 -7.91
C PRO A 48 9.96 -0.40 -8.27
N HIS A 49 9.09 -0.40 -7.25
CA HIS A 49 7.64 -0.42 -7.41
C HIS A 49 6.99 0.71 -6.63
N THR A 50 6.12 1.47 -7.29
CA THR A 50 5.22 2.38 -6.57
C THR A 50 4.14 1.56 -5.89
N VAL A 51 4.14 1.58 -4.56
CA VAL A 51 3.14 0.95 -3.70
C VAL A 51 2.15 2.02 -3.27
N ARG A 52 0.86 1.73 -3.42
CA ARG A 52 -0.23 2.57 -2.91
C ARG A 52 -1.02 1.81 -1.84
N ALA A 53 -1.28 2.46 -0.71
CA ALA A 53 -2.22 1.99 0.30
C ALA A 53 -3.41 2.95 0.40
N SER A 54 -4.60 2.40 0.68
CA SER A 54 -5.81 3.19 0.86
C SER A 54 -6.67 2.65 2.01
N LEU A 55 -7.35 3.54 2.69
CA LEU A 55 -8.37 3.27 3.70
C LEU A 55 -9.74 3.53 3.09
N GLN A 56 -10.61 2.52 3.14
CA GLN A 56 -11.94 2.59 2.53
C GLN A 56 -13.05 2.41 3.56
N ARG A 57 -13.99 3.35 3.63
CA ARG A 57 -15.22 3.27 4.41
C ARG A 57 -16.40 2.99 3.46
N GLY A 58 -16.85 1.73 3.40
CA GLY A 58 -17.81 1.32 2.37
C GLY A 58 -17.14 1.34 1.00
N SER A 59 -17.65 2.14 0.07
CA SER A 59 -17.08 2.37 -1.26
C SER A 59 -16.24 3.65 -1.36
N GLU A 60 -16.12 4.43 -0.29
CA GLU A 60 -15.43 5.71 -0.29
C GLU A 60 -14.01 5.57 0.24
N GLU A 61 -13.04 6.12 -0.48
CA GLU A 61 -11.66 6.26 -0.01
C GLU A 61 -11.55 7.46 0.93
N VAL A 62 -11.22 7.21 2.19
CA VAL A 62 -11.13 8.27 3.23
C VAL A 62 -9.70 8.71 3.51
N ALA A 63 -8.70 7.93 3.07
CA ALA A 63 -7.29 8.31 3.09
C ALA A 63 -6.50 7.40 2.16
N SER A 64 -5.42 7.92 1.58
CA SER A 64 -4.43 7.09 0.87
C SER A 64 -3.04 7.70 0.96
N ALA A 65 -2.05 6.85 0.73
CA ALA A 65 -0.64 7.25 0.61
C ALA A 65 0.06 6.31 -0.38
N LYS A 66 1.12 6.81 -1.00
CA LYS A 66 1.94 6.04 -1.93
C LYS A 66 3.41 6.32 -1.71
N ASP A 67 4.25 5.34 -2.02
CA ASP A 67 5.70 5.47 -1.96
C ASP A 67 6.36 4.56 -3.01
N LEU A 68 7.61 4.86 -3.35
CA LEU A 68 8.43 4.07 -4.26
C LEU A 68 9.36 3.18 -3.44
N LEU A 69 9.18 1.86 -3.53
CA LEU A 69 9.99 0.90 -2.78
C LEU A 69 10.92 0.13 -3.71
N SER A 70 12.15 -0.06 -3.26
CA SER A 70 13.12 -0.99 -3.85
C SER A 70 13.04 -2.37 -3.18
N SER A 71 13.64 -3.39 -3.80
CA SER A 71 13.64 -4.75 -3.24
C SER A 71 14.32 -4.78 -1.87
N GLY A 72 13.69 -5.44 -0.90
CA GLY A 72 14.13 -5.51 0.50
C GLY A 72 13.75 -4.30 1.36
N GLU A 73 13.21 -3.23 0.76
CA GLU A 73 12.91 -1.99 1.47
C GLU A 73 11.57 -2.06 2.22
N THR A 74 11.50 -1.37 3.36
CA THR A 74 10.27 -1.17 4.13
C THR A 74 9.94 0.32 4.21
N ALA A 75 8.75 0.69 3.72
CA ALA A 75 8.24 2.05 3.81
C ALA A 75 7.11 2.13 4.83
N VAL A 76 7.00 3.28 5.50
CA VAL A 76 5.89 3.61 6.41
C VAL A 76 5.01 4.66 5.76
N LEU A 77 3.83 4.25 5.33
CA LEU A 77 2.81 5.11 4.75
C LEU A 77 1.95 5.72 5.87
N LEU A 78 1.96 7.05 5.98
CA LEU A 78 1.12 7.81 6.90
C LEU A 78 -0.17 8.25 6.20
N MET A 79 -1.31 7.84 6.73
CA MET A 79 -2.63 8.14 6.16
C MET A 79 -3.49 8.86 7.19
N LYS A 80 -3.77 10.15 6.95
CA LYS A 80 -4.67 10.94 7.80
C LYS A 80 -6.11 10.75 7.36
N VAL A 81 -6.95 10.28 8.27
CA VAL A 81 -8.39 10.09 8.04
C VAL A 81 -9.12 11.37 8.45
N TYR A 82 -9.81 11.96 7.49
CA TYR A 82 -10.70 13.11 7.70
C TYR A 82 -12.14 12.64 7.97
#